data_AF-A0A524AGF3-F1
#
_entry.id   AF-A0A524AGF3-F1
#
_cell.length_a   1.000
_cell.length_b   1.000
_cell.length_c   1.000
_cell.angle_alpha   90.00
_cell.angle_beta   90.00
_cell.angle_gamma   90.00
#
_symmetry.space_group_name_H-M   'P 1'
#
loop_
_entity.id
_entity.type
_entity.pdbx_description
1 polymer ?
#
loop_
_entity_poly.entity_id
_entity_poly.type
_entity_poly.pdbx_seq_one_letter_code
_entity_poly.pdbx_strand_id
1 'polypeptide(L)' 'MKATEHERFAGVYWIELEGGTRKLATINLAPGAQVYGERLLKIQDIEYRLWDPHRSKLAAAIIKGIKEAPIS' A
#
# COMPACT_ATOMS: atom_id res chain seq x y z
N MET A 1 -13.77 4.22 3.47
CA MET A 1 -12.35 3.92 3.17
C MET A 1 -11.61 5.22 2.90
N LYS A 2 -10.38 5.37 3.41
CA LYS A 2 -9.56 6.57 3.19
C LYS A 2 -8.13 6.16 2.84
N ALA A 3 -7.53 6.85 1.85
CA ALA A 3 -6.11 6.74 1.54
C ALA A 3 -5.37 7.92 2.16
N THR A 4 -4.28 7.66 2.88
CA THR A 4 -3.39 8.68 3.44
C THR A 4 -1.96 8.30 3.09
N GLU A 5 -1.14 9.24 2.64
CA GLU A 5 0.25 8.94 2.31
C GLU A 5 1.05 8.57 3.58
N HIS A 6 2.01 7.66 3.43
CA HIS A 6 2.89 7.25 4.52
C HIS A 6 3.85 8.39 4.86
N GLU A 7 4.00 8.67 6.16
CA GLU A 7 4.77 9.79 6.72
C GLU A 7 6.26 9.87 6.31
N ARG A 8 6.80 8.83 5.67
CA ARG A 8 8.24 8.66 5.42
C ARG A 8 8.57 8.08 4.05
N PHE A 9 7.63 7.34 3.45
CA PHE A 9 7.86 6.64 2.19
C PHE A 9 6.91 7.22 1.15
N ALA A 10 7.45 8.06 0.27
CA ALA A 10 6.69 8.64 -0.83
C ALA A 10 6.12 7.53 -1.74
N GLY A 11 4.87 7.70 -2.18
CA GLY A 11 4.18 6.71 -3.02
C GLY A 11 3.72 5.44 -2.29
N VAL A 12 3.93 5.36 -0.97
CA VAL A 12 3.33 4.34 -0.09
C VAL A 12 2.16 4.98 0.64
N TYR A 13 1.04 4.27 0.72
CA TYR A 13 -0.21 4.77 1.29
C TYR A 13 -0.76 3.84 2.35
N TRP A 14 -1.32 4.43 3.40
CA TRP A 14 -2.20 3.77 4.35
C TRP A 14 -3.63 3.81 3.83
N ILE A 15 -4.21 2.63 3.66
CA ILE A 15 -5.62 2.44 3.36
C ILE A 15 -6.34 2.02 4.63
N GLU A 16 -7.25 2.87 5.09
CA GLU A 16 -8.14 2.57 6.21
C GLU A 16 -9.40 1.88 5.67
N LEU A 17 -9.56 0.61 6.04
CA LEU A 17 -10.70 -0.24 5.68
C LEU A 17 -11.84 -0.06 6.69
N GLU A 18 -13.04 -0.48 6.28
CA GLU A 18 -14.19 -0.56 7.18
C GLU A 18 -13.87 -1.55 8.32
N GLY A 19 -13.93 -1.07 9.57
CA GLY A 19 -13.49 -1.82 10.74
C GLY A 19 -12.16 -1.35 11.35
N GLY A 20 -11.62 -0.20 10.94
CA GLY A 20 -10.45 0.45 11.57
C GLY A 20 -9.11 -0.22 11.27
N THR A 21 -9.09 -1.24 10.42
CA THR A 21 -7.85 -1.90 10.01
C THR A 21 -7.14 -1.06 8.95
N ARG A 22 -5.86 -0.77 9.17
CA ARG A 22 -5.00 -0.09 8.20
C ARG A 22 -4.18 -1.11 7.42
N LYS A 23 -4.13 -0.97 6.11
CA LYS A 23 -3.27 -1.75 5.23
C LYS A 23 -2.37 -0.83 4.41
N LEU A 24 -1.19 -1.32 4.07
CA LEU A 24 -0.33 -0.65 3.11
C LEU A 24 -0.88 -0.83 1.68
N ALA A 25 -0.66 0.17 0.85
CA ALA A 25 -0.94 0.13 -0.58
C ALA A 25 0.03 1.02 -1.35
N THR A 26 0.08 0.82 -2.66
CA THR A 26 0.75 1.71 -3.61
C THR A 26 -0.27 2.13 -4.67
N ILE A 27 -0.05 3.26 -5.34
CA ILE A 27 -0.85 3.59 -6.53
C ILE A 27 -0.60 2.53 -7.60
N ASN A 28 -1.66 2.08 -8.25
CA ASN A 28 -1.53 1.19 -9.39
C ASN A 28 -1.17 2.02 -10.63
N LEU A 29 0.02 1.77 -11.19
CA LEU A 29 0.47 2.45 -12.42
C LEU A 29 -0.26 1.94 -13.67
N ALA A 30 -0.87 0.75 -13.61
CA ALA A 30 -1.63 0.16 -14.71
C ALA A 30 -3.05 -0.20 -14.22
N PRO A 31 -4.01 0.75 -14.29
CA PRO A 31 -5.37 0.53 -13.79
C PRO A 31 -6.02 -0.74 -14.36
N GLY A 32 -6.63 -1.55 -13.49
CA GLY A 32 -7.28 -2.81 -13.87
C GLY A 32 -6.34 -4.01 -14.05
N ALA A 33 -5.02 -3.80 -14.05
CA ALA A 33 -4.06 -4.90 -14.09
C ALA A 33 -3.70 -5.37 -12.67
N GLN A 34 -3.78 -6.67 -12.44
CA GLN A 34 -3.31 -7.35 -11.23
C GLN A 34 -2.14 -8.25 -11.60
N VAL A 35 -1.06 -8.20 -10.82
CA VAL A 35 0.14 -9.01 -11.08
C VAL A 35 0.09 -10.32 -10.30
N TYR A 36 -0.28 -10.27 -9.02
CA TYR A 36 -0.33 -11.44 -8.13
C TYR A 36 -1.72 -11.66 -7.51
N GLY A 37 -2.77 -11.14 -8.16
CA GLY A 37 -4.14 -11.19 -7.66
C GLY A 37 -4.35 -10.35 -6.40
N GLU A 38 -3.50 -9.35 -6.17
CA GLU A 38 -3.70 -8.41 -5.09
C GLU A 38 -4.98 -7.60 -5.24
N ARG A 39 -5.63 -7.31 -4.11
CA ARG A 39 -6.90 -6.57 -4.09
C ARG A 39 -6.67 -5.12 -4.53
N LEU A 40 -7.36 -4.74 -5.59
CA LEU A 40 -7.43 -3.35 -6.07
C LEU A 40 -8.55 -2.60 -5.34
N LEU A 41 -8.30 -1.35 -5.00
CA LEU A 41 -9.24 -0.47 -4.34
C LEU A 41 -9.25 0.88 -5.06
N LYS A 42 -10.42 1.34 -5.47
CA LYS A 42 -10.58 2.66 -6.09
C LYS A 42 -11.05 3.66 -5.03
N ILE A 43 -10.25 4.69 -4.75
CA ILE A 43 -10.55 5.75 -3.78
C ILE A 43 -10.31 7.10 -4.46
N GLN A 44 -11.33 7.96 -4.50
CA GLN A 44 -11.26 9.29 -5.14
C GLN A 44 -10.69 9.24 -6.57
N ASP A 45 -11.17 8.28 -7.35
CA ASP A 45 -10.77 8.02 -8.74
C ASP A 45 -9.34 7.47 -8.94
N ILE A 46 -8.54 7.36 -7.89
CA ILE A 46 -7.21 6.72 -7.91
C ILE A 46 -7.35 5.23 -7.58
N GLU A 47 -6.74 4.38 -8.40
CA GLU A 47 -6.64 2.95 -8.11
C GLU A 47 -5.41 2.65 -7.26
N TYR A 48 -5.66 2.03 -6.11
CA TYR A 48 -4.66 1.57 -5.18
C TYR A 48 -4.58 0.06 -5.22
N ARG A 49 -3.36 -0.41 -5.04
CA ARG A 49 -3.04 -1.81 -5.01
C ARG A 49 -2.60 -2.18 -3.60
N LEU A 50 -3.36 -3.03 -2.92
CA LEU A 50 -3.03 -3.43 -1.56
C LEU A 50 -1.69 -4.16 -1.53
N TRP A 51 -0.85 -3.77 -0.59
CA TRP A 51 0.48 -4.31 -0.42
C TRP A 51 0.52 -5.25 0.78
N ASP A 52 0.53 -6.55 0.50
CA ASP A 52 0.51 -7.58 1.52
C ASP A 52 1.89 -7.79 2.18
N PRO A 53 2.05 -7.52 3.48
CA PRO A 53 3.31 -7.76 4.20
C PRO A 53 3.71 -9.23 4.27
N HIS A 54 2.76 -10.18 4.19
CA HIS A 54 3.10 -11.60 4.16
C HIS A 54 3.75 -12.03 2.84
N ARG A 55 3.55 -11.25 1.77
CA ARG A 55 4.10 -11.52 0.44
C ARG A 55 5.25 -10.60 0.05
N SER A 56 5.48 -9.52 0.80
CA SER A 56 6.54 -8.54 0.55
C SER A 56 7.37 -8.27 1.80
N LYS A 57 8.66 -8.64 1.75
CA LYS A 57 9.61 -8.38 2.84
C LYS A 57 9.74 -6.87 3.13
N LEU A 58 9.67 -6.03 2.10
CA LEU A 58 9.73 -4.59 2.23
C LEU A 58 8.49 -4.03 2.92
N ALA A 59 7.28 -4.48 2.54
CA ALA A 59 6.05 -4.09 3.22
C ALA A 59 6.07 -4.51 4.70
N ALA A 60 6.52 -5.74 4.99
CA ALA A 60 6.70 -6.19 6.37
C ALA A 60 7.70 -5.33 7.14
N ALA A 61 8.81 -4.91 6.52
CA ALA A 61 9.79 -4.04 7.14
C ALA A 61 9.23 -2.63 7.44
N ILE A 62 8.45 -2.07 6.52
CA ILE A 62 7.75 -0.78 6.71
C ILE A 62 6.78 -0.87 7.88
N ILE A 63 5.96 -1.93 7.96
CA ILE A 63 5.05 -2.13 9.11
C ILE A 63 5.82 -2.29 10.42
N LYS A 64 6.98 -2.94 10.40
CA LYS A 64 7.86 -3.09 11.56
C LYS A 64 8.65 -1.81 11.92
N GLY A 65 8.46 -0.71 11.19
CA GLY A 65 9.05 0.58 11.53
C GLY A 65 10.49 0.77 11.04
N ILE A 66 10.89 0.12 9.94
CA ILE A 66 12.18 0.40 9.29
C ILE A 66 12.29 1.90 8.98
N LYS A 67 13.46 2.49 9.26
CA LYS A 67 13.67 3.93 9.08
C LYS A 67 14.03 4.30 7.64
N GLU A 68 14.78 3.43 6.98
CA GLU A 68 15.28 3.64 5.63
C GLU A 68 15.07 2.36 4.82
N ALA A 69 14.51 2.49 3.62
CA ALA A 69 14.45 1.40 2.67
C ALA A 69 15.79 1.38 1.90
N PRO A 70 16.54 0.26 1.87
CA PRO A 70 17.83 0.17 1.18
C PRO A 70 17.65 0.01 -0.34
N ILE A 71 16.77 0.81 -0.93
CA ILE A 71 16.47 0.80 -2.36
C ILE A 71 16.61 2.24 -2.84
N SER A 72 17.80 2.54 -3.32
CA SER A 72 18.21 3.81 -3.94
C SER A 72 18.12 3.74 -5.45
#